data_AF-A0A1V0RML8-F1
#
_entry.id   AF-A0A1V0RML8-F1
#
_cell.length_a   1.000
_cell.length_b   1.000
_cell.length_c   1.000
_cell.angle_alpha   90.00
_cell.angle_beta   90.00
_cell.angle_gamma   90.00
#
_symmetry.space_group_name_H-M   'P 1'
#
loop_
_entity.id
_entity.type
_entity.pdbx_description
1 polymer ?
#
loop_
_entity_poly.entity_id
_entity_poly.type
_entity_poly.pdbx_seq_one_letter_code
_entity_poly.pdbx_strand_id
1 'polypeptide(L)'
;MTAKYDDSYFDALTRLAYDPPPITCPGLTVSVIRIRPPGAFPEILVEDQLYPVIGVTATGWLSTAQLGWCQYIGDPAPLPQITRACNLAQQELIKEGDKLKAAIARYAARDDASTDTASRYTHAGARP
;
A
#
# COMPACT_ATOMS: atom_id res chain seq x y z
N MET A 1 13.52 -22.80 3.12
CA MET A 1 13.19 -21.67 4.02
C MET A 1 11.94 -21.02 3.49
N THR A 2 10.83 -21.06 4.23
CA THR A 2 9.64 -20.27 3.91
C THR A 2 9.99 -18.80 4.10
N ALA A 3 9.74 -17.98 3.08
CA ALA A 3 9.96 -16.55 3.14
C ALA A 3 9.16 -15.93 4.30
N LYS A 4 9.80 -15.06 5.09
CA LYS A 4 9.13 -14.33 6.18
C LYS A 4 8.06 -13.37 5.63
N TYR A 5 8.32 -12.76 4.48
CA TYR A 5 7.40 -11.88 3.78
C TYR A 5 7.08 -12.42 2.39
N ASP A 6 5.80 -12.38 2.03
CA ASP A 6 5.32 -12.67 0.67
C ASP A 6 5.47 -11.43 -0.24
N ASP A 7 5.18 -11.61 -1.54
CA ASP A 7 5.30 -10.56 -2.56
C ASP A 7 4.44 -9.32 -2.26
N SER A 8 3.32 -9.47 -1.55
CA SER A 8 2.39 -8.37 -1.31
C SER A 8 2.95 -7.28 -0.38
N TYR A 9 3.92 -7.64 0.47
CA TYR A 9 4.65 -6.67 1.30
C TYR A 9 5.53 -5.77 0.44
N PHE A 10 6.25 -6.36 -0.51
CA PHE A 10 7.13 -5.63 -1.42
C PHE A 10 6.32 -4.79 -2.40
N ASP A 11 5.23 -5.34 -2.95
CA ASP A 11 4.33 -4.59 -3.83
C ASP A 11 3.70 -3.39 -3.10
N ALA A 12 3.34 -3.54 -1.83
CA ALA A 12 2.81 -2.44 -1.02
C ALA A 12 3.87 -1.40 -0.62
N LEU A 13 5.13 -1.80 -0.44
CA LEU A 13 6.24 -0.87 -0.24
C LEU A 13 6.54 -0.09 -1.54
N THR A 14 6.55 -0.77 -2.68
CA THR A 14 6.69 -0.12 -4.00
C THR A 14 5.53 0.86 -4.26
N ARG A 15 4.29 0.46 -4.00
CA ARG A 15 3.11 1.34 -4.07
C ARG A 15 3.28 2.58 -3.18
N LEU A 16 3.73 2.40 -1.93
CA LEU A 16 3.96 3.51 -1.01
C LEU A 16 4.98 4.53 -1.56
N ALA A 17 5.97 4.06 -2.32
CA ALA A 17 7.03 4.89 -2.88
C ALA A 17 6.63 5.59 -4.18
N TYR A 18 5.83 4.95 -5.04
CA TYR A 18 5.59 5.41 -6.41
C TYR A 18 4.13 5.76 -6.74
N ASP A 19 3.15 5.19 -6.03
CA ASP A 19 1.73 5.48 -6.27
C ASP A 19 1.19 6.48 -5.23
N PRO A 20 0.59 7.61 -5.65
CA PRO A 20 -0.17 8.42 -4.71
C PRO A 20 -1.42 7.66 -4.24
N PRO A 21 -1.87 7.86 -2.99
CA PRO A 21 -3.16 7.35 -2.55
C PRO A 21 -4.31 7.98 -3.37
N PRO A 22 -5.47 7.31 -3.52
CA PRO A 22 -6.60 7.79 -4.31
C PRO A 22 -7.39 8.88 -3.56
N ILE A 23 -6.85 10.11 -3.51
CA ILE A 23 -7.37 11.23 -2.72
C ILE A 23 -8.85 11.53 -3.00
N THR A 24 -9.31 11.37 -4.24
CA THR A 24 -10.66 11.72 -4.68
C THR A 24 -11.72 10.65 -4.42
N CYS A 25 -11.29 9.40 -4.22
CA CYS A 25 -12.19 8.25 -4.05
C CYS A 25 -11.62 7.32 -2.97
N PRO A 26 -11.74 7.66 -1.68
CA PRO A 26 -11.35 6.76 -0.61
C PRO A 26 -12.21 5.50 -0.68
N GLY A 27 -11.59 4.39 -1.09
CA GLY A 27 -12.23 3.08 -1.15
C GLY A 27 -12.51 2.57 0.27
N LEU A 28 -11.54 1.87 0.85
CA LEU A 28 -11.69 1.29 2.18
C LEU A 28 -11.25 2.28 3.27
N THR A 29 -12.07 2.42 4.31
CA THR A 29 -11.76 3.23 5.50
C THR A 29 -11.61 2.35 6.73
N VAL A 30 -10.70 2.72 7.63
CA VAL A 30 -10.42 1.99 8.88
C VAL A 30 -10.21 2.96 10.04
N SER A 31 -10.71 2.63 11.21
CA SER A 31 -10.59 3.48 12.42
C SER A 31 -9.67 2.89 13.48
N VAL A 32 -9.29 1.62 13.36
CA VAL A 32 -8.51 0.89 14.37
C VAL A 32 -7.28 0.27 13.72
N ILE A 33 -6.11 0.53 14.32
CA ILE A 33 -4.84 -0.06 13.94
C ILE A 33 -4.24 -0.73 15.17
N ARG A 34 -3.88 -2.01 15.02
CA ARG A 34 -3.14 -2.78 16.02
C ARG A 34 -1.65 -2.53 15.83
N ILE A 35 -1.03 -1.85 16.80
CA ILE A 35 0.42 -1.69 16.83
C ILE A 35 1.04 -2.98 17.37
N ARG A 36 2.00 -3.53 16.63
CA ARG A 36 2.70 -4.77 16.96
C ARG A 36 4.04 -4.47 17.64
N PRO A 37 4.70 -5.49 18.25
CA PRO A 37 6.05 -5.31 18.80
C PRO A 37 7.04 -4.78 17.76
N PRO A 38 8.13 -4.13 18.19
CA PRO A 38 9.15 -3.61 17.26
C PRO A 38 9.64 -4.67 16.26
N GLY A 39 9.73 -4.29 14.98
CA GLY A 39 10.15 -5.19 13.89
C GLY A 39 9.03 -6.00 13.24
N ALA A 40 7.79 -5.88 13.72
CA ALA A 40 6.59 -6.37 13.05
C ALA A 40 5.75 -5.18 12.53
N PHE A 41 5.11 -5.36 11.39
CA PHE A 41 4.22 -4.35 10.83
C PHE A 41 2.98 -4.16 11.72
N PRO A 42 2.49 -2.92 11.90
CA PRO A 42 1.14 -2.69 12.40
C PRO A 42 0.10 -3.38 11.51
N GLU A 43 -1.08 -3.67 12.03
CA GLU A 43 -2.13 -4.37 11.28
C GLU A 43 -3.49 -3.68 11.43
N ILE A 44 -4.30 -3.73 10.39
CA ILE A 44 -5.71 -3.36 10.41
C ILE A 44 -6.57 -4.61 10.38
N LEU A 45 -7.78 -4.54 10.94
CA LEU A 45 -8.77 -5.60 10.87
C LEU A 45 -9.86 -5.20 9.87
N VAL A 46 -10.08 -6.02 8.85
CA VAL A 46 -11.10 -5.82 7.82
C VAL A 46 -11.77 -7.18 7.62
N GLU A 47 -13.10 -7.25 7.80
CA GLU A 47 -13.88 -8.49 7.63
C GLU A 47 -13.26 -9.70 8.35
N ASP A 48 -12.89 -9.52 9.62
CA ASP A 48 -12.24 -10.52 10.47
C ASP A 48 -10.84 -11.00 10.03
N GLN A 49 -10.28 -10.41 8.97
CA GLN A 49 -8.93 -10.67 8.50
C GLN A 49 -7.97 -9.52 8.86
N LEU A 50 -6.75 -9.89 9.24
CA LEU A 50 -5.69 -8.94 9.60
C LEU A 50 -4.81 -8.65 8.40
N TYR A 51 -4.61 -7.36 8.12
CA TYR A 51 -3.79 -6.91 7.01
C TYR A 51 -2.64 -6.03 7.50
N PRO A 52 -1.39 -6.36 7.16
CA PRO A 52 -0.22 -5.56 7.50
C PRO A 52 -0.25 -4.18 6.85
N VAL A 53 0.02 -3.14 7.64
CA VAL A 53 0.23 -1.76 7.20
C VAL A 53 1.71 -1.56 6.96
N ILE A 54 2.10 -1.47 5.69
CA ILE A 54 3.49 -1.32 5.27
C ILE A 54 3.98 0.10 5.48
N GLY A 55 3.12 1.10 5.32
CA GLY A 55 3.45 2.48 5.64
C GLY A 55 2.24 3.40 5.66
N VAL A 56 2.47 4.61 6.16
CA VAL A 56 1.43 5.60 6.41
C VAL A 56 1.89 6.97 5.92
N THR A 57 1.01 7.67 5.22
CA THR A 57 1.25 9.06 4.78
C THR A 57 0.90 10.04 5.90
N ALA A 58 1.39 11.29 5.79
CA ALA A 58 1.06 12.35 6.75
C ALA A 58 -0.45 12.68 6.81
N THR A 59 -1.20 12.35 5.75
CA THR A 59 -2.65 12.57 5.65
C THR A 59 -3.47 11.36 6.06
N GLY A 60 -2.86 10.34 6.67
CA GLY A 60 -3.55 9.17 7.23
C GLY A 60 -3.88 8.09 6.21
N TRP A 61 -3.26 8.07 5.03
CA TRP A 61 -3.41 6.95 4.09
C TRP A 61 -2.45 5.82 4.44
N LEU A 62 -2.97 4.60 4.44
CA LEU A 62 -2.28 3.38 4.80
C LEU A 62 -2.01 2.57 3.53
N SER A 63 -0.74 2.30 3.21
CA SER A 63 -0.40 1.29 2.22
C SER A 63 -0.37 -0.07 2.91
N THR A 64 -1.24 -0.97 2.47
CA THR A 64 -1.44 -2.27 3.11
C THR A 64 -1.03 -3.41 2.18
N ALA A 65 -0.50 -4.46 2.77
CA ALA A 65 -0.27 -5.72 2.07
C ALA A 65 -1.63 -6.33 1.69
N GLN A 66 -1.74 -6.82 0.45
CA GLN A 66 -2.92 -7.49 -0.13
C GLN A 66 -4.16 -6.61 -0.38
N LEU A 67 -4.41 -5.55 0.40
CA LEU A 67 -5.60 -4.70 0.26
C LEU A 67 -5.40 -3.42 -0.55
N GLY A 68 -4.17 -2.90 -0.64
CA GLY A 68 -3.94 -1.63 -1.35
C GLY A 68 -3.96 -0.41 -0.44
N TRP A 69 -4.49 0.71 -0.95
CA TRP A 69 -4.64 1.94 -0.18
C TRP A 69 -5.90 1.90 0.68
N CYS A 70 -5.75 2.18 1.98
CA CYS A 70 -6.86 2.38 2.91
C CYS A 70 -6.74 3.77 3.55
N GLN A 71 -7.85 4.39 3.93
CA GLN A 71 -7.84 5.66 4.65
C GLN A 71 -8.09 5.44 6.14
N TYR A 72 -7.20 5.95 6.98
CA TYR A 72 -7.40 5.97 8.41
C TYR A 72 -8.30 7.15 8.81
N ILE A 73 -9.41 6.84 9.48
CA ILE A 73 -10.43 7.81 9.94
C ILE A 73 -10.55 7.86 11.48
N GLY A 74 -9.62 7.23 12.19
CA GLY A 74 -9.58 7.25 13.66
C GLY A 74 -8.88 8.50 14.21
N ASP A 75 -8.50 8.45 15.49
CA ASP A 75 -7.75 9.52 16.15
C ASP A 75 -6.36 9.70 15.48
N PRO A 76 -6.01 10.89 14.97
CA PRO A 76 -4.71 11.11 14.34
C PRO A 76 -3.52 11.09 15.32
N ALA A 77 -3.76 11.24 16.64
CA ALA A 77 -2.69 11.26 17.65
C ALA A 77 -1.72 10.05 17.60
N PRO A 78 -2.18 8.80 17.37
CA PRO A 78 -1.30 7.64 17.18
C PRO A 78 -0.55 7.57 15.84
N LEU A 79 -0.85 8.40 14.83
CA LEU A 79 -0.21 8.29 13.50
C LEU A 79 1.32 8.33 13.54
N PRO A 80 1.99 9.23 14.30
CA PRO A 80 3.45 9.23 14.39
C PRO A 80 4.02 7.91 14.95
N GLN A 81 3.31 7.27 15.88
CA GLN A 81 3.71 5.98 16.44
C GLN A 81 3.57 4.86 15.41
N ILE A 82 2.47 4.87 14.64
CA ILE A 82 2.24 3.91 13.56
C ILE A 82 3.32 4.06 12.48
N THR A 83 3.61 5.28 12.03
CA THR A 83 4.68 5.57 11.08
C THR A 83 6.02 5.04 11.57
N ARG A 84 6.36 5.25 12.85
CA ARG A 84 7.60 4.73 13.43
C ARG A 84 7.66 3.20 13.40
N ALA A 85 6.56 2.53 13.75
CA ALA A 85 6.48 1.07 13.71
C ALA A 85 6.64 0.53 12.27
N CYS A 86 5.98 1.15 11.30
CA CYS A 86 6.17 0.84 9.88
C CYS A 86 7.62 1.00 9.45
N ASN A 87 8.27 2.14 9.76
CA ASN A 87 9.65 2.40 9.35
C ASN A 87 10.64 1.34 9.89
N LEU A 88 10.46 0.90 11.14
CA LEU A 88 11.28 -0.17 11.72
C LEU A 88 11.07 -1.51 11.01
N ALA A 89 9.81 -1.87 10.70
CA ALA A 89 9.52 -3.10 9.99
C ALA A 89 9.98 -3.07 8.51
N GLN A 90 9.91 -1.90 7.85
CA GLN A 90 10.43 -1.68 6.51
C GLN A 90 11.94 -1.91 6.43
N GLN A 91 12.71 -1.53 7.45
CA GLN A 91 14.15 -1.82 7.49
C GLN A 91 14.45 -3.32 7.41
N GLU A 92 13.61 -4.16 8.03
CA GLU A 92 13.73 -5.62 7.90
C GLU A 92 13.30 -6.12 6.52
N LEU A 93 12.26 -5.53 5.93
CA LEU A 93 11.78 -5.90 4.61
C LEU A 93 12.81 -5.58 3.51
N ILE A 94 13.47 -4.42 3.59
CA ILE A 94 14.46 -3.95 2.60
C ILE A 94 15.73 -4.83 2.59
N LYS A 95 16.02 -5.57 3.68
CA LYS A 95 17.12 -6.55 3.70
C LYS A 95 16.91 -7.67 2.68
N GLU A 96 15.66 -7.97 2.30
CA GLU A 96 15.33 -8.90 1.22
C GLU A 96 15.44 -8.23 -0.17
N GLY A 97 16.59 -7.61 -0.44
CA GLY A 97 16.79 -6.69 -1.57
C GLY A 97 16.48 -7.25 -2.95
N ASP A 98 16.69 -8.55 -3.18
CA ASP A 98 16.38 -9.17 -4.48
C ASP A 98 14.86 -9.27 -4.74
N LYS A 99 14.06 -9.48 -3.70
CA LYS A 99 12.60 -9.45 -3.81
C LYS A 99 12.07 -8.04 -4.02
N LEU A 100 12.68 -7.06 -3.35
CA LEU A 100 12.34 -5.66 -3.57
C LEU A 100 12.63 -5.24 -5.01
N LYS A 101 13.81 -5.62 -5.56
CA LYS A 101 14.12 -5.40 -6.98
C LYS A 101 13.11 -6.07 -7.90
N ALA A 102 12.72 -7.32 -7.60
CA ALA A 102 11.71 -8.01 -8.38
C ALA A 102 10.35 -7.30 -8.33
N ALA A 103 9.92 -6.80 -7.17
CA ALA A 103 8.69 -6.04 -7.03
C ALA A 103 8.72 -4.71 -7.80
N ILE A 104 9.84 -3.99 -7.75
CA ILE A 104 10.04 -2.76 -8.56
C ILE A 104 9.98 -3.08 -10.05
N ALA A 105 10.62 -4.17 -10.50
CA ALA A 105 10.57 -4.58 -11.91
C ALA A 105 9.15 -4.97 -12.35
N ARG A 106 8.40 -5.70 -11.52
CA ARG A 106 6.98 -6.00 -11.77
C ARG A 106 6.13 -4.74 -11.85
N TYR A 107 6.40 -3.75 -11.00
CA TYR A 107 5.70 -2.47 -11.02
C TYR A 107 5.99 -1.69 -12.30
N ALA A 108 7.27 -1.53 -12.67
CA ALA A 108 7.66 -0.84 -13.92
C ALA A 108 7.02 -1.48 -15.17
N ALA A 109 6.95 -2.81 -15.21
CA ALA A 109 6.30 -3.52 -16.33
C ALA A 109 4.78 -3.31 -16.41
N ARG A 110 4.11 -2.92 -15.31
CA ARG A 110 2.66 -2.61 -15.32
C ARG A 110 2.38 -1.26 -15.95
N ASP A 111 3.25 -0.27 -15.73
CA ASP A 111 3.12 1.06 -16.35
C ASP A 111 3.32 0.98 -17.87
N ASP A 112 4.28 0.17 -18.33
CA ASP A 112 4.49 -0.07 -19.76
C ASP A 112 3.27 -0.72 -20.43
N ALA A 113 2.54 -1.59 -19.72
CA ALA A 113 1.31 -2.23 -20.23
C ALA A 113 0.07 -1.29 -20.22
N SER A 114 0.12 -0.18 -19.48
CA SER A 114 -1.00 0.76 -19.31
C SER A 114 -1.15 1.75 -20.47
N THR A 115 -0.14 1.88 -21.34
CA THR A 115 -0.12 2.88 -22.41
C THR A 115 -1.09 2.62 -23.58
N ASP A 116 -1.81 1.49 -23.61
CA ASP A 116 -2.69 1.14 -24.74
C ASP A 116 -4.21 1.23 -24.43
N THR A 117 -4.60 1.66 -23.22
CA THR A 117 -6.04 1.74 -22.85
C THR A 117 -6.62 3.17 -22.88
N ALA A 118 -5.81 4.19 -23.19
CA ALA A 118 -6.28 5.57 -23.30
C ALA A 118 -6.97 5.90 -24.64
N SER A 119 -6.91 5.01 -25.64
CA SER A 119 -7.40 5.28 -27.00
C SER A 119 -8.87 4.89 -27.27
N ARG A 120 -9.62 4.40 -26.27
CA ARG A 120 -11.00 3.88 -26.48
C ARG A 120 -12.14 4.82 -26.05
N TYR A 121 -11.87 6.02 -25.57
CA TYR A 121 -12.91 6.97 -25.12
C TYR A 121 -12.97 8.30 -25.89
N THR A 122 -12.55 8.32 -27.16
CA THR A 122 -12.81 9.44 -28.07
C THR A 122 -13.47 8.95 -29.36
N HIS A 123 -14.77 8.64 -29.31
CA HIS A 123 -15.77 8.89 -30.37
C HIS A 123 -17.05 8.08 -30.13
N ALA A 124 -17.95 8.59 -29.30
CA ALA A 124 -19.37 8.21 -29.36
C ALA A 124 -20.20 9.34 -28.77
N GLY A 125 -20.45 10.36 -29.59
CA GLY A 125 -21.25 11.52 -29.20
C GLY A 125 -21.47 12.48 -30.38
N ALA A 126 -21.71 11.92 -31.56
CA ALA A 126 -22.30 12.68 -32.65
C ALA A 126 -23.79 12.93 -32.31
N ARG A 127 -24.14 14.21 -32.43
CA ARG A 127 -25.45 14.88 -32.32
C ARG A 127 -26.68 14.10 -32.83
N PRO A 128 -27.87 14.53 -32.37
CA PRO A 128 -28.76 15.30 -33.25
C PRO A 128 -28.68 16.81 -33.02
#